data_AF-A0A4R2ZFZ2-F1
#
_entry.id   AF-A0A4R2ZFZ2-F1
#
_cell.length_a   1.000
_cell.length_b   1.000
_cell.length_c   1.000
_cell.angle_alpha   90.00
_cell.angle_beta   90.00
_cell.angle_gamma   90.00
#
_symmetry.space_group_name_H-M   'P 1'
#
loop_
_entity.id
_entity.type
_entity.pdbx_description
1 polymer ?
#
loop_
_entity_poly.entity_id
_entity_poly.type
_entity_poly.pdbx_seq_one_letter_code
_entity_poly.pdbx_strand_id
1 'polypeptide(L)'
;MEQHHSHPYSCTHCACNNPVLKILKEDIFHQKNYEALPKVEKKEEIQQVLMISGGIIRPMINGSVATVDAIGIASGQVKVTGTFQEVNDFMTQHYPGFNQKILQEGQTLLPGLIEPHVHIVPTALMANWIDLSPFNEQNLINEYGQEYIKAKVNNPINKLTENGDWYLGFGLDPALMAFDETGKALVTITNQWLDQVNNQYPLMVLSASMHTLYLNTLAMNAVYAKNETKLQPIYGDVKGYISQTQGQLQEAEGMGPALKTIPKNQLAEMLKQSFSHFGALFKKANERGITMLYDAGMNSHLKLLLEAYMSTHRRKVRVGAAMICDDSNIGDLQPYQQPQEYKDIYYGHVKVVSDGSNQGLTGYQSDKYICVTGKDDYGIYNYPDDDYVDNGTFLSDKQPPVNAPDAYQKLIKQLSTRMNGL
;
A
#
# COMPACT_ATOMS: atom_id res chain seq x y z
N MET A 1 2.68 -19.57 15.06
CA MET A 1 3.79 -19.34 14.11
C MET A 1 5.03 -19.95 14.74
N GLU A 2 5.37 -21.20 14.41
CA GLU A 2 6.47 -21.93 15.08
C GLU A 2 7.71 -22.17 14.21
N GLN A 3 7.74 -21.70 12.96
CA GLN A 3 8.94 -21.83 12.13
C GLN A 3 9.58 -20.46 11.86
N HIS A 4 10.66 -20.20 12.59
CA HIS A 4 11.64 -19.18 12.25
C HIS A 4 12.38 -19.57 10.96
N HIS A 5 12.56 -18.61 10.08
CA HIS A 5 13.38 -18.69 8.89
C HIS A 5 14.51 -17.66 8.99
N SER A 6 15.59 -17.86 8.23
CA SER A 6 16.70 -16.90 8.14
C SER A 6 16.29 -15.67 7.34
N HIS A 7 16.42 -14.48 7.92
CA HIS A 7 16.06 -13.21 7.26
C HIS A 7 17.30 -12.55 6.63
N PRO A 8 17.39 -12.44 5.29
CA PRO A 8 18.51 -11.77 4.66
C PRO A 8 18.50 -10.27 4.93
N TYR A 9 19.69 -9.72 5.21
CA TYR A 9 19.98 -8.28 5.25
C TYR A 9 19.43 -7.60 3.98
N SER A 10 18.62 -6.54 4.13
CA SER A 10 17.87 -5.76 3.10
C SER A 10 16.41 -6.10 2.80
N CYS A 11 15.82 -7.10 3.46
CA CYS A 11 14.39 -7.37 3.28
C CYS A 11 13.52 -6.42 4.12
N THR A 12 12.91 -5.42 3.49
CA THR A 12 11.95 -4.52 4.15
C THR A 12 10.60 -5.23 4.26
N HIS A 13 10.33 -5.87 5.42
CA HIS A 13 9.15 -6.71 5.70
C HIS A 13 7.87 -5.88 6.01
N CYS A 14 7.61 -4.88 5.18
CA CYS A 14 6.50 -3.94 5.31
C CYS A 14 5.71 -3.89 4.01
N ALA A 15 4.38 -3.76 4.07
CA ALA A 15 3.51 -3.62 2.90
C ALA A 15 3.95 -2.50 1.92
N CYS A 16 4.74 -1.53 2.41
CA CYS A 16 5.42 -0.54 1.58
C CYS A 16 6.31 -1.13 0.48
N ASN A 17 6.91 -2.30 0.69
CA ASN A 17 7.70 -3.05 -0.28
C ASN A 17 6.96 -4.33 -0.71
N ASN A 18 5.82 -4.16 -1.37
CA ASN A 18 4.93 -5.26 -1.77
C ASN A 18 5.65 -6.29 -2.67
N PRO A 19 5.93 -7.52 -2.18
CA PRO A 19 6.63 -8.55 -2.95
C PRO A 19 5.79 -9.08 -4.11
N VAL A 20 4.46 -9.02 -4.04
CA VAL A 20 3.55 -9.45 -5.12
C VAL A 20 3.86 -8.69 -6.40
N LEU A 21 3.93 -7.36 -6.33
CA LEU A 21 4.20 -6.53 -7.50
C LEU A 21 5.65 -6.62 -7.96
N LYS A 22 6.61 -6.84 -7.05
CA LYS A 22 8.02 -7.07 -7.41
C LYS A 22 8.19 -8.37 -8.19
N ILE A 23 7.54 -9.44 -7.75
CA ILE A 23 7.65 -10.79 -8.34
C ILE A 23 6.88 -10.89 -9.65
N LEU A 24 5.65 -10.36 -9.68
CA LEU A 24 4.75 -10.43 -10.83
C LEU A 24 4.93 -9.26 -11.79
N LYS A 25 5.94 -8.41 -11.57
CA LYS A 25 6.19 -7.21 -12.37
C LYS A 25 6.13 -7.51 -13.86
N GLU A 26 6.91 -8.47 -14.33
CA GLU A 26 7.02 -8.77 -15.76
C GLU A 26 5.75 -9.44 -16.33
N ASP A 27 4.99 -10.15 -15.49
CA ASP A 27 3.73 -10.78 -15.88
C ASP A 27 2.58 -9.75 -15.97
N ILE A 28 2.51 -8.82 -15.01
CA ILE A 28 1.50 -7.74 -14.96
C ILE A 28 1.81 -6.69 -16.03
N PHE A 29 3.07 -6.26 -16.08
CA PHE A 29 3.56 -5.16 -16.91
C PHE A 29 4.26 -5.66 -18.19
N HIS A 30 3.88 -6.82 -18.71
CA HIS A 30 4.42 -7.32 -19.98
C HIS A 30 4.24 -6.27 -21.10
N GLN A 31 5.20 -6.13 -22.02
CA GLN A 31 5.21 -5.08 -23.06
C GLN A 31 3.87 -4.90 -23.80
N LYS A 32 3.24 -6.02 -24.17
CA LYS A 32 1.91 -6.04 -24.82
C LYS A 32 0.82 -5.34 -24.01
N ASN A 33 0.89 -5.42 -22.69
CA ASN A 33 -0.05 -4.78 -21.78
C ASN A 33 0.18 -3.27 -21.71
N TYR A 34 1.43 -2.81 -21.77
CA TYR A 34 1.77 -1.39 -21.88
C TYR A 34 1.31 -0.78 -23.20
N GLU A 35 1.48 -1.50 -24.31
CA GLU A 35 1.07 -1.03 -25.64
C GLU A 35 -0.45 -0.82 -25.74
N ALA A 36 -1.22 -1.56 -24.94
CA ALA A 36 -2.66 -1.44 -24.83
C ALA A 36 -3.14 -0.30 -23.91
N LEU A 37 -2.24 0.33 -23.13
CA LEU A 37 -2.61 1.49 -22.31
C LEU A 37 -3.00 2.66 -23.22
N PRO A 38 -4.04 3.42 -22.87
CA PRO A 38 -4.49 4.52 -23.70
C PRO A 38 -3.42 5.61 -23.74
N LYS A 39 -3.12 6.07 -24.96
CA LYS A 39 -2.09 7.08 -25.27
C LYS A 39 -2.68 8.46 -25.59
N VAL A 40 -3.99 8.62 -25.42
CA VAL A 40 -4.73 9.80 -25.89
C VAL A 40 -4.60 10.96 -24.90
N GLU A 41 -4.42 12.16 -25.43
CA GLU A 41 -4.29 13.40 -24.69
C GLU A 41 -5.63 13.89 -24.13
N LYS A 42 -5.56 14.36 -22.89
CA LYS A 42 -6.66 14.97 -22.16
C LYS A 42 -7.12 16.25 -22.87
N LYS A 43 -8.43 16.43 -23.06
CA LYS A 43 -8.98 17.77 -23.32
C LYS A 43 -8.79 18.62 -22.07
N GLU A 44 -8.18 19.80 -22.21
CA GLU A 44 -8.06 20.76 -21.11
C GLU A 44 -9.41 20.96 -20.42
N GLU A 45 -9.46 20.73 -19.10
CA GLU A 45 -10.62 21.06 -18.32
C GLU A 45 -10.68 22.58 -18.14
N ILE A 46 -11.80 23.17 -18.53
CA ILE A 46 -12.11 24.57 -18.20
C ILE A 46 -12.22 24.67 -16.69
N GLN A 47 -11.21 25.26 -16.07
CA GLN A 47 -11.20 25.49 -14.63
C GLN A 47 -12.17 26.62 -14.32
N GLN A 48 -13.17 26.34 -13.47
CA GLN A 48 -14.14 27.36 -13.09
C GLN A 48 -13.44 28.46 -12.27
N VAL A 49 -13.65 29.70 -12.70
CA VAL A 49 -13.37 30.87 -11.88
C VAL A 49 -14.55 31.04 -10.91
N LEU A 50 -14.24 31.10 -9.61
CA LEU A 50 -15.23 31.00 -8.55
C LEU A 50 -14.91 31.97 -7.40
N MET A 51 -15.91 32.71 -6.95
CA MET A 51 -15.90 33.39 -5.65
C MET A 51 -16.84 32.66 -4.70
N ILE A 52 -16.39 32.39 -3.47
CA ILE A 52 -17.21 31.82 -2.41
C ILE A 52 -17.32 32.83 -1.28
N SER A 53 -18.53 33.07 -0.76
CA SER A 53 -18.82 33.98 0.36
C SER A 53 -19.94 33.46 1.26
N GLY A 54 -20.25 34.16 2.36
CA GLY A 54 -21.27 33.73 3.33
C GLY A 54 -20.74 32.66 4.29
N GLY A 55 -21.63 31.96 5.01
CA GLY A 55 -21.28 30.84 5.91
C GLY A 55 -20.01 31.07 6.76
N ILE A 56 -19.25 30.01 6.99
CA ILE A 56 -17.92 30.07 7.62
C ILE A 56 -16.87 29.68 6.58
N ILE A 57 -15.86 30.52 6.34
CA ILE A 57 -14.74 30.20 5.45
C ILE A 57 -13.45 30.24 6.27
N ARG A 58 -12.72 29.12 6.36
CA ARG A 58 -11.42 29.02 7.07
C ARG A 58 -10.32 28.61 6.10
N PRO A 59 -9.56 29.55 5.52
CA PRO A 59 -8.51 29.23 4.55
C PRO A 59 -7.27 28.50 5.13
N MET A 60 -7.05 28.58 6.46
CA MET A 60 -5.89 28.00 7.15
C MET A 60 -4.51 28.48 6.69
N ILE A 61 -4.42 29.71 6.19
CA ILE A 61 -3.16 30.33 5.71
C ILE A 61 -2.17 30.40 6.87
N ASN A 62 -0.96 29.88 6.67
CA ASN A 62 0.13 29.84 7.67
C ASN A 62 -0.30 29.21 9.01
N GLY A 63 -1.22 28.24 8.98
CA GLY A 63 -1.72 27.58 10.18
C GLY A 63 -2.73 28.39 11.00
N SER A 64 -3.11 29.59 10.56
CA SER A 64 -4.11 30.41 11.23
C SER A 64 -5.52 29.82 11.10
N VAL A 65 -6.26 29.72 12.20
CA VAL A 65 -7.66 29.25 12.17
C VAL A 65 -8.67 30.39 11.92
N ALA A 66 -8.20 31.61 11.61
CA ALA A 66 -9.08 32.75 11.38
C ALA A 66 -10.03 32.54 10.19
N THR A 67 -11.20 33.15 10.28
CA THR A 67 -12.19 33.17 9.19
C THR A 67 -12.03 34.39 8.31
N VAL A 68 -12.47 34.29 7.07
CA VAL A 68 -12.62 35.40 6.12
C VAL A 68 -14.05 35.43 5.59
N ASP A 69 -14.50 36.57 5.06
CA ASP A 69 -15.87 36.70 4.54
C ASP A 69 -16.01 36.11 3.14
N ALA A 70 -14.91 36.10 2.37
CA ALA A 70 -14.89 35.58 1.01
C ALA A 70 -13.51 35.03 0.58
N ILE A 71 -13.53 34.19 -0.45
CA ILE A 71 -12.36 33.63 -1.12
C ILE A 71 -12.58 33.61 -2.63
N GLY A 72 -11.58 34.06 -3.39
CA GLY A 72 -11.55 34.07 -4.85
C GLY A 72 -10.59 33.02 -5.39
N ILE A 73 -11.08 32.15 -6.28
CA ILE A 73 -10.35 31.02 -6.86
C ILE A 73 -10.37 31.17 -8.39
N ALA A 74 -9.18 31.11 -9.01
CA ALA A 74 -9.03 31.10 -10.45
C ALA A 74 -7.82 30.25 -10.84
N SER A 75 -7.89 29.60 -12.00
CA SER A 75 -6.82 28.72 -12.50
C SER A 75 -6.33 27.71 -11.43
N GLY A 76 -7.28 27.14 -10.67
CA GLY A 76 -7.01 26.08 -9.71
C GLY A 76 -6.26 26.55 -8.45
N GLN A 77 -6.14 27.86 -8.25
CA GLN A 77 -5.43 28.47 -7.12
C GLN A 77 -6.33 29.47 -6.40
N VAL A 78 -6.11 29.61 -5.10
CA VAL A 78 -6.63 30.73 -4.33
C VAL A 78 -5.87 31.98 -4.76
N LYS A 79 -6.59 33.00 -5.25
CA LYS A 79 -6.00 34.26 -5.73
C LYS A 79 -6.12 35.38 -4.70
N VAL A 80 -7.20 35.39 -3.93
CA VAL A 80 -7.49 36.41 -2.92
C VAL A 80 -8.37 35.83 -1.81
N THR A 81 -8.18 36.32 -0.59
CA THR A 81 -9.03 36.05 0.59
C THR A 81 -9.14 37.34 1.38
N GLY A 82 -10.30 37.61 1.98
CA GLY A 82 -10.47 38.82 2.78
C GLY A 82 -11.93 39.13 3.06
N THR A 83 -12.24 40.42 3.20
CA THR A 83 -13.62 40.89 3.25
C THR A 83 -14.33 40.61 1.92
N PHE A 84 -15.67 40.61 1.93
CA PHE A 84 -16.45 40.40 0.71
C PHE A 84 -16.08 41.42 -0.39
N GLN A 85 -15.96 42.70 -0.02
CA GLN A 85 -15.71 43.79 -0.96
C GLN A 85 -14.34 43.65 -1.63
N GLU A 86 -13.27 43.40 -0.86
CA GLU A 86 -11.91 43.22 -1.38
C GLU A 86 -11.84 42.06 -2.39
N VAL A 87 -12.47 40.94 -2.07
CA VAL A 87 -12.49 39.76 -2.95
C VAL A 87 -13.33 40.04 -4.19
N ASN A 88 -14.51 40.65 -4.04
CA ASN A 88 -15.38 40.97 -5.17
C ASN A 88 -14.71 41.92 -6.17
N ASP A 89 -14.06 42.97 -5.69
CA ASP A 89 -13.39 43.96 -6.54
C ASP A 89 -12.21 43.33 -7.28
N PHE A 90 -11.39 42.56 -6.57
CA PHE A 90 -10.29 41.81 -7.17
C PHE A 90 -10.79 40.84 -8.25
N MET A 91 -11.83 40.05 -7.95
CA MET A 91 -12.36 39.06 -8.90
C MET A 91 -13.03 39.74 -10.11
N THR A 92 -13.72 40.85 -9.92
CA THR A 92 -14.33 41.63 -11.02
C THR A 92 -13.28 42.23 -11.94
N GLN A 93 -12.21 42.78 -11.38
CA GLN A 93 -11.13 43.40 -12.13
C GLN A 93 -10.28 42.38 -12.91
N HIS A 94 -9.93 41.26 -12.28
CA HIS A 94 -8.95 40.31 -12.84
C HIS A 94 -9.58 39.11 -13.54
N TYR A 95 -10.83 38.75 -13.19
CA TYR A 95 -11.50 37.56 -13.71
C TYR A 95 -13.00 37.82 -13.98
N PRO A 96 -13.33 38.74 -14.90
CA PRO A 96 -14.72 39.10 -15.19
C PRO A 96 -15.53 37.88 -15.63
N GLY A 97 -16.78 37.78 -15.15
CA GLY A 97 -17.66 36.63 -15.41
C GLY A 97 -17.43 35.43 -14.50
N PHE A 98 -16.75 35.61 -13.35
CA PHE A 98 -16.61 34.56 -12.34
C PHE A 98 -17.97 34.08 -11.82
N ASN A 99 -18.05 32.81 -11.42
CA ASN A 99 -19.23 32.25 -10.77
C ASN A 99 -19.23 32.61 -9.29
N GLN A 100 -20.41 32.81 -8.71
CA GLN A 100 -20.55 33.06 -7.28
C GLN A 100 -21.23 31.89 -6.58
N LYS A 101 -20.68 31.47 -5.43
CA LYS A 101 -21.31 30.51 -4.52
C LYS A 101 -21.45 31.15 -3.15
N ILE A 102 -22.68 31.24 -2.66
CA ILE A 102 -22.97 31.76 -1.31
C ILE A 102 -23.24 30.57 -0.39
N LEU A 103 -22.43 30.43 0.65
CA LEU A 103 -22.63 29.44 1.71
C LEU A 103 -23.77 29.89 2.62
N GLN A 104 -24.67 28.96 2.92
CA GLN A 104 -25.76 29.17 3.86
C GLN A 104 -25.25 29.15 5.31
N GLU A 105 -26.07 29.65 6.24
CA GLU A 105 -25.80 29.53 7.66
C GLU A 105 -25.54 28.06 8.06
N GLY A 106 -24.54 27.83 8.91
CA GLY A 106 -24.09 26.50 9.30
C GLY A 106 -23.20 25.77 8.28
N GLN A 107 -23.09 26.25 7.04
CA GLN A 107 -22.15 25.69 6.07
C GLN A 107 -20.73 26.22 6.30
N THR A 108 -19.74 25.34 6.18
CA THR A 108 -18.32 25.69 6.37
C THR A 108 -17.49 25.25 5.17
N LEU A 109 -16.62 26.15 4.69
CA LEU A 109 -15.56 25.84 3.73
C LEU A 109 -14.23 25.67 4.49
N LEU A 110 -13.62 24.50 4.31
CA LEU A 110 -12.32 24.12 4.84
C LEU A 110 -11.37 23.75 3.69
N PRO A 111 -10.04 23.76 3.90
CA PRO A 111 -9.12 23.11 2.99
C PRO A 111 -9.48 21.63 2.86
N GLY A 112 -9.35 21.09 1.65
CA GLY A 112 -9.57 19.65 1.44
C GLY A 112 -8.53 18.83 2.21
N LEU A 113 -8.97 17.68 2.75
CA LEU A 113 -8.11 16.81 3.55
C LEU A 113 -7.00 16.19 2.68
N ILE A 114 -5.91 15.84 3.36
CA ILE A 114 -4.75 15.16 2.78
C ILE A 114 -4.68 13.78 3.43
N GLU A 115 -4.65 12.73 2.61
CA GLU A 115 -4.25 11.40 3.02
C GLU A 115 -2.72 11.29 2.86
N PRO A 116 -1.94 11.35 3.95
CA PRO A 116 -0.48 11.45 3.88
C PRO A 116 0.21 10.12 3.59
N HIS A 117 -0.50 8.98 3.62
CA HIS A 117 0.13 7.69 3.41
C HIS A 117 -0.84 6.67 2.80
N VAL A 118 -0.69 6.45 1.49
CA VAL A 118 -1.41 5.40 0.77
C VAL A 118 -0.49 4.69 -0.23
N HIS A 119 -0.90 3.52 -0.69
CA HIS A 119 -0.28 2.86 -1.85
C HIS A 119 -1.31 2.78 -2.97
N ILE A 120 -1.34 3.79 -3.83
CA ILE A 120 -2.44 4.04 -4.78
C ILE A 120 -2.53 2.91 -5.81
N VAL A 121 -1.42 2.60 -6.47
CA VAL A 121 -1.37 1.60 -7.54
C VAL A 121 -1.49 0.18 -7.02
N PRO A 122 -0.78 -0.22 -5.94
CA PRO A 122 -1.01 -1.54 -5.34
C PRO A 122 -2.46 -1.76 -4.92
N THR A 123 -3.10 -0.77 -4.29
CA THR A 123 -4.53 -0.84 -3.91
C THR A 123 -5.41 -1.10 -5.14
N ALA A 124 -5.19 -0.39 -6.24
CA ALA A 124 -6.01 -0.55 -7.45
C ALA A 124 -5.79 -1.89 -8.17
N LEU A 125 -4.55 -2.40 -8.20
CA LEU A 125 -4.23 -3.69 -8.84
C LEU A 125 -4.81 -4.87 -8.07
N MET A 126 -4.91 -4.76 -6.75
CA MET A 126 -5.38 -5.85 -5.88
C MET A 126 -6.86 -5.75 -5.50
N ALA A 127 -7.58 -4.71 -5.93
CA ALA A 127 -8.98 -4.50 -5.52
C ALA A 127 -9.97 -5.61 -5.94
N ASN A 128 -9.57 -6.50 -6.85
CA ASN A 128 -10.34 -7.70 -7.22
C ASN A 128 -10.13 -8.91 -6.31
N TRP A 129 -9.09 -8.88 -5.48
CA TRP A 129 -8.87 -9.94 -4.51
C TRP A 129 -9.89 -9.76 -3.40
N ILE A 130 -10.27 -10.88 -2.78
CA ILE A 130 -11.24 -10.89 -1.69
C ILE A 130 -10.64 -10.16 -0.51
N ASP A 131 -11.25 -9.04 -0.12
CA ASP A 131 -10.85 -8.28 1.06
C ASP A 131 -11.21 -9.07 2.33
N LEU A 132 -10.17 -9.60 2.97
CA LEU A 132 -10.21 -10.36 4.20
C LEU A 132 -9.69 -9.54 5.38
N SER A 133 -9.55 -8.22 5.22
CA SER A 133 -9.08 -7.32 6.27
C SER A 133 -10.04 -7.33 7.47
N PRO A 134 -9.52 -7.11 8.70
CA PRO A 134 -10.30 -7.19 9.93
C PRO A 134 -11.16 -5.95 10.21
N PHE A 135 -11.35 -5.07 9.23
CA PHE A 135 -12.03 -3.79 9.44
C PHE A 135 -13.25 -3.63 8.54
N ASN A 136 -14.35 -3.14 9.13
CA ASN A 136 -15.44 -2.51 8.39
C ASN A 136 -15.30 -0.99 8.53
N GLU A 137 -14.78 -0.36 7.48
CA GLU A 137 -14.30 1.01 7.50
C GLU A 137 -13.25 1.25 8.61
N GLN A 138 -13.59 1.93 9.70
CA GLN A 138 -12.68 2.22 10.81
C GLN A 138 -12.89 1.30 12.01
N ASN A 139 -13.86 0.39 11.95
CA ASN A 139 -14.25 -0.45 13.08
C ASN A 139 -13.70 -1.86 12.90
N LEU A 140 -13.08 -2.41 13.94
CA LEU A 140 -12.70 -3.82 13.98
C LEU A 140 -13.96 -4.69 13.87
N ILE A 141 -13.86 -5.75 13.07
CA ILE A 141 -14.94 -6.72 12.88
C ILE A 141 -15.07 -7.56 14.15
N ASN A 142 -16.27 -7.60 14.71
CA ASN A 142 -16.58 -8.49 15.83
C ASN A 142 -16.37 -9.95 15.42
N GLU A 143 -15.72 -10.74 16.28
CA GLU A 143 -15.44 -12.16 16.03
C GLU A 143 -14.65 -12.42 14.74
N TYR A 144 -13.70 -11.51 14.42
CA TYR A 144 -12.79 -11.71 13.30
C TYR A 144 -11.96 -13.00 13.49
N GLY A 145 -12.08 -13.92 12.53
CA GLY A 145 -11.51 -15.26 12.62
C GLY A 145 -11.97 -16.16 11.47
N GLN A 146 -11.76 -17.48 11.61
CA GLN A 146 -11.95 -18.44 10.51
C GLN A 146 -13.35 -18.40 9.88
N GLU A 147 -14.41 -18.29 10.69
CA GLU A 147 -15.79 -18.28 10.19
C GLU A 147 -16.10 -17.02 9.37
N TYR A 148 -15.59 -15.84 9.78
CA TYR A 148 -15.68 -14.62 8.98
C TYR A 148 -14.98 -14.79 7.61
N ILE A 149 -13.76 -15.35 7.63
CA ILE A 149 -12.97 -15.60 6.41
C ILE A 149 -13.69 -16.60 5.50
N LYS A 150 -14.23 -17.67 6.07
CA LYS A 150 -15.04 -18.68 5.36
C LYS A 150 -16.29 -18.06 4.72
N ALA A 151 -17.01 -17.21 5.44
CA ALA A 151 -18.19 -16.53 4.91
C ALA A 151 -17.83 -15.58 3.74
N LYS A 152 -16.71 -14.85 3.84
CA LYS A 152 -16.22 -13.96 2.78
C LYS A 152 -15.75 -14.72 1.55
N VAL A 153 -14.88 -15.71 1.73
CA VAL A 153 -14.31 -16.51 0.62
C VAL A 153 -15.41 -17.22 -0.16
N ASN A 154 -16.39 -17.82 0.53
CA ASN A 154 -17.46 -18.59 -0.11
C ASN A 154 -18.68 -17.74 -0.51
N ASN A 155 -18.60 -16.42 -0.45
CA ASN A 155 -19.69 -15.55 -0.88
C ASN A 155 -19.98 -15.79 -2.39
N PRO A 156 -21.25 -15.94 -2.81
CA PRO A 156 -21.61 -16.16 -4.21
C PRO A 156 -21.02 -15.15 -5.20
N ILE A 157 -20.81 -13.89 -4.78
CA ILE A 157 -20.21 -12.86 -5.64
C ILE A 157 -18.74 -13.15 -6.00
N ASN A 158 -18.07 -13.97 -5.18
CA ASN A 158 -16.67 -14.37 -5.37
C ASN A 158 -16.53 -15.70 -6.11
N LYS A 159 -17.64 -16.29 -6.58
CA LYS A 159 -17.58 -17.55 -7.31
C LYS A 159 -16.81 -17.38 -8.61
N LEU A 160 -15.84 -18.26 -8.81
CA LEU A 160 -15.06 -18.33 -10.03
C LEU A 160 -15.96 -18.71 -11.21
N THR A 161 -15.82 -17.96 -12.31
CA THR A 161 -16.57 -18.17 -13.55
C THR A 161 -15.82 -19.09 -14.53
N GLU A 162 -14.52 -19.29 -14.34
CA GLU A 162 -13.66 -20.06 -15.22
C GLU A 162 -13.03 -21.26 -14.49
N ASN A 163 -12.89 -22.38 -15.20
CA ASN A 163 -12.25 -23.57 -14.66
C ASN A 163 -10.73 -23.35 -14.55
N GLY A 164 -10.19 -23.54 -13.35
CA GLY A 164 -8.75 -23.44 -13.07
C GLY A 164 -8.31 -22.12 -12.43
N ASP A 165 -9.22 -21.17 -12.26
CA ASP A 165 -8.96 -19.95 -11.50
C ASP A 165 -8.75 -20.24 -10.00
N TRP A 166 -8.04 -19.33 -9.34
CA TRP A 166 -7.75 -19.38 -7.91
C TRP A 166 -8.61 -18.38 -7.16
N TYR A 167 -9.01 -18.73 -5.94
CA TYR A 167 -9.50 -17.74 -4.97
C TYR A 167 -8.29 -16.98 -4.43
N LEU A 168 -8.25 -15.67 -4.71
CA LEU A 168 -7.18 -14.78 -4.25
C LEU A 168 -7.77 -13.83 -3.21
N GLY A 169 -7.23 -13.85 -1.99
CA GLY A 169 -7.62 -12.95 -0.90
C GLY A 169 -6.45 -12.12 -0.40
N PHE A 170 -6.71 -11.01 0.27
CA PHE A 170 -5.68 -10.19 0.92
C PHE A 170 -6.17 -9.61 2.26
N GLY A 171 -5.23 -9.15 3.09
CA GLY A 171 -5.54 -8.42 4.32
C GLY A 171 -5.71 -9.30 5.55
N LEU A 172 -5.48 -10.61 5.46
CA LEU A 172 -5.61 -11.51 6.61
C LEU A 172 -4.57 -11.15 7.68
N ASP A 173 -5.05 -10.77 8.87
CA ASP A 173 -4.19 -10.46 10.01
C ASP A 173 -4.49 -11.34 11.24
N PRO A 174 -3.69 -12.40 11.49
CA PRO A 174 -3.86 -13.23 12.69
C PRO A 174 -3.67 -12.49 14.01
N ALA A 175 -2.97 -11.35 14.03
CA ALA A 175 -2.78 -10.54 15.24
C ALA A 175 -4.06 -9.83 15.71
N LEU A 176 -5.06 -9.76 14.84
CA LEU A 176 -6.37 -9.17 15.13
C LEU A 176 -7.48 -10.21 15.30
N MET A 177 -7.13 -11.50 15.35
CA MET A 177 -8.03 -12.59 15.75
C MET A 177 -7.99 -12.78 17.27
N ALA A 178 -8.99 -13.47 17.82
CA ALA A 178 -8.87 -13.99 19.17
C ALA A 178 -7.63 -14.90 19.28
N PHE A 179 -6.90 -14.82 20.40
CA PHE A 179 -5.81 -15.76 20.67
C PHE A 179 -6.30 -17.20 20.62
N ASP A 180 -5.35 -18.13 20.46
CA ASP A 180 -5.64 -19.56 20.47
C ASP A 180 -6.34 -20.03 21.77
N GLU A 181 -6.74 -21.29 21.81
CA GLU A 181 -7.47 -21.87 22.95
C GLU A 181 -6.68 -21.76 24.28
N THR A 182 -5.36 -21.56 24.22
CA THR A 182 -4.52 -21.36 25.41
C THR A 182 -4.50 -19.91 25.89
N GLY A 183 -4.98 -18.97 25.06
CA GLY A 183 -4.99 -17.52 25.31
C GLY A 183 -3.60 -16.89 25.27
N LYS A 184 -2.59 -17.58 24.73
CA LYS A 184 -1.17 -17.20 24.83
C LYS A 184 -0.45 -17.06 23.50
N ALA A 185 -1.02 -17.58 22.41
CA ALA A 185 -0.41 -17.49 21.10
C ALA A 185 -1.39 -16.99 20.03
N LEU A 186 -0.81 -16.43 18.96
CA LEU A 186 -1.55 -16.08 17.76
C LEU A 186 -2.04 -17.34 17.04
N VAL A 187 -3.22 -17.23 16.42
CA VAL A 187 -3.75 -18.29 15.56
C VAL A 187 -2.76 -18.56 14.44
N THR A 188 -2.37 -19.82 14.27
CA THR A 188 -1.48 -20.22 13.18
C THR A 188 -2.32 -20.63 11.97
N ILE A 189 -2.17 -19.91 10.87
CA ILE A 189 -2.87 -20.19 9.62
C ILE A 189 -2.10 -21.25 8.85
N THR A 190 -2.66 -22.46 8.76
CA THR A 190 -2.07 -23.58 8.01
C THR A 190 -2.89 -23.90 6.76
N ASN A 191 -2.34 -24.75 5.89
CA ASN A 191 -3.09 -25.29 4.76
C ASN A 191 -4.37 -26.03 5.19
N GLN A 192 -4.34 -26.77 6.31
CA GLN A 192 -5.51 -27.45 6.85
C GLN A 192 -6.56 -26.45 7.37
N TRP A 193 -6.12 -25.36 8.00
CA TRP A 193 -7.00 -24.27 8.42
C TRP A 193 -7.72 -23.65 7.22
N LEU A 194 -7.00 -23.46 6.11
CA LEU A 194 -7.59 -22.96 4.86
C LEU A 194 -8.43 -24.01 4.11
N ASP A 195 -8.14 -25.29 4.24
CA ASP A 195 -9.01 -26.35 3.67
C ASP A 195 -10.40 -26.33 4.34
N GLN A 196 -10.48 -25.97 5.63
CA GLN A 196 -11.76 -25.78 6.34
C GLN A 196 -12.53 -24.52 5.88
N VAL A 197 -11.81 -23.53 5.33
CA VAL A 197 -12.38 -22.33 4.69
C VAL A 197 -12.90 -22.69 3.31
N ASN A 198 -12.07 -23.29 2.46
CA ASN A 198 -12.45 -23.79 1.14
C ASN A 198 -11.50 -24.91 0.69
N ASN A 199 -12.06 -26.09 0.43
CA ASN A 199 -11.33 -27.25 -0.10
C ASN A 199 -11.75 -27.63 -1.52
N GLN A 200 -12.51 -26.78 -2.20
CA GLN A 200 -13.03 -27.05 -3.54
C GLN A 200 -12.15 -26.43 -4.63
N TYR A 201 -11.47 -25.33 -4.31
CA TYR A 201 -10.65 -24.58 -5.25
C TYR A 201 -9.29 -24.22 -4.65
N PRO A 202 -8.24 -24.00 -5.46
CA PRO A 202 -7.01 -23.40 -4.99
C PRO A 202 -7.28 -22.05 -4.32
N LEU A 203 -6.90 -21.92 -3.05
CA LEU A 203 -7.05 -20.71 -2.26
C LEU A 203 -5.67 -20.20 -1.86
N MET A 204 -5.41 -18.94 -2.20
CA MET A 204 -4.23 -18.19 -1.77
C MET A 204 -4.68 -16.92 -1.07
N VAL A 205 -4.20 -16.70 0.15
CA VAL A 205 -4.50 -15.51 0.95
C VAL A 205 -3.22 -14.80 1.28
N LEU A 206 -3.14 -13.52 0.91
CA LEU A 206 -2.06 -12.64 1.30
C LEU A 206 -2.35 -12.01 2.67
N SER A 207 -1.38 -12.09 3.56
CA SER A 207 -1.40 -11.41 4.86
C SER A 207 -1.54 -9.89 4.74
N ALA A 208 -1.99 -9.23 5.81
CA ALA A 208 -2.04 -7.77 5.88
C ALA A 208 -0.67 -7.09 5.74
N SER A 209 0.43 -7.75 6.13
CA SER A 209 1.80 -7.27 5.86
C SER A 209 2.17 -7.35 4.39
N MET A 210 1.49 -8.16 3.59
CA MET A 210 1.86 -8.54 2.22
C MET A 210 3.12 -9.42 2.09
N HIS A 211 3.70 -9.87 3.21
CA HIS A 211 4.97 -10.63 3.23
C HIS A 211 4.80 -12.13 3.49
N THR A 212 3.57 -12.57 3.70
CA THR A 212 3.22 -13.98 3.86
C THR A 212 2.02 -14.33 3.00
N LEU A 213 2.12 -15.44 2.27
CA LEU A 213 1.00 -16.12 1.65
C LEU A 213 0.60 -17.34 2.48
N TYR A 214 -0.71 -17.54 2.61
CA TYR A 214 -1.32 -18.73 3.16
C TYR A 214 -2.02 -19.48 2.03
N LEU A 215 -1.67 -20.74 1.83
CA LEU A 215 -2.22 -21.58 0.77
C LEU A 215 -2.96 -22.78 1.36
N ASN A 216 -4.12 -23.11 0.80
CA ASN A 216 -4.77 -24.39 1.07
C ASN A 216 -4.06 -25.55 0.36
N THR A 217 -4.45 -26.79 0.66
CA THR A 217 -3.76 -27.98 0.13
C THR A 217 -3.84 -28.07 -1.40
N LEU A 218 -4.96 -27.65 -2.00
CA LEU A 218 -5.10 -27.64 -3.47
C LEU A 218 -4.13 -26.66 -4.14
N ALA A 219 -3.98 -25.45 -3.60
CA ALA A 219 -3.02 -24.47 -4.10
C ALA A 219 -1.59 -25.00 -3.95
N MET A 220 -1.24 -25.57 -2.80
CA MET A 220 0.09 -26.14 -2.54
C MET A 220 0.48 -27.22 -3.57
N ASN A 221 -0.44 -28.13 -3.89
CA ASN A 221 -0.22 -29.15 -4.91
C ASN A 221 0.03 -28.54 -6.28
N ALA A 222 -0.73 -27.52 -6.67
CA ALA A 222 -0.55 -26.82 -7.94
C ALA A 222 0.79 -26.07 -8.01
N VAL A 223 1.21 -25.42 -6.92
CA VAL A 223 2.52 -24.76 -6.83
C VAL A 223 3.65 -25.79 -7.01
N TYR A 224 3.60 -26.90 -6.29
CA TYR A 224 4.62 -27.94 -6.38
C TYR A 224 4.70 -28.50 -7.80
N ALA A 225 3.58 -28.91 -8.38
CA ALA A 225 3.54 -29.49 -9.73
C ALA A 225 4.11 -28.55 -10.81
N LYS A 226 3.85 -27.24 -10.71
CA LYS A 226 4.35 -26.26 -11.70
C LYS A 226 5.83 -25.87 -11.48
N ASN A 227 6.37 -26.09 -10.28
CA ASN A 227 7.70 -25.64 -9.89
C ASN A 227 8.59 -26.79 -9.35
N GLU A 228 8.29 -28.04 -9.72
CA GLU A 228 8.92 -29.23 -9.15
C GLU A 228 10.45 -29.18 -9.23
N THR A 229 11.01 -28.81 -10.39
CA THR A 229 12.47 -28.69 -10.58
C THR A 229 13.14 -27.77 -9.56
N LYS A 230 12.46 -26.72 -9.10
CA LYS A 230 13.00 -25.78 -8.10
C LYS A 230 12.76 -26.26 -6.66
N LEU A 231 11.62 -26.90 -6.40
CA LEU A 231 11.17 -27.23 -5.05
C LEU A 231 11.66 -28.61 -4.58
N GLN A 232 11.80 -29.59 -5.49
CA GLN A 232 12.24 -30.94 -5.17
C GLN A 232 13.60 -30.99 -4.44
N PRO A 233 14.64 -30.21 -4.83
CA PRO A 233 15.92 -30.24 -4.12
C PRO A 233 15.86 -29.74 -2.67
N ILE A 234 14.84 -28.94 -2.33
CA ILE A 234 14.67 -28.32 -1.00
C ILE A 234 13.74 -29.18 -0.14
N TYR A 235 12.64 -29.67 -0.73
CA TYR A 235 11.55 -30.28 0.02
C TYR A 235 11.35 -31.79 -0.26
N GLY A 236 12.07 -32.35 -1.22
CA GLY A 236 12.00 -33.77 -1.61
C GLY A 236 10.80 -34.09 -2.49
N ASP A 237 9.59 -34.05 -1.93
CA ASP A 237 8.33 -34.28 -2.63
C ASP A 237 7.24 -33.30 -2.17
N VAL A 238 6.04 -33.39 -2.76
CA VAL A 238 4.91 -32.53 -2.40
C VAL A 238 4.48 -32.71 -0.94
N LYS A 239 4.64 -33.90 -0.35
CA LYS A 239 4.30 -34.13 1.06
C LYS A 239 5.32 -33.43 1.96
N GLY A 240 6.60 -33.49 1.61
CA GLY A 240 7.67 -32.75 2.28
C GLY A 240 7.47 -31.24 2.20
N TYR A 241 7.07 -30.73 1.03
CA TYR A 241 6.73 -29.31 0.85
C TYR A 241 5.57 -28.87 1.75
N ILE A 242 4.48 -29.64 1.79
CA ILE A 242 3.33 -29.36 2.65
C ILE A 242 3.69 -29.48 4.13
N SER A 243 4.44 -30.52 4.54
CA SER A 243 4.75 -30.72 5.97
C SER A 243 5.70 -29.67 6.52
N GLN A 244 6.66 -29.21 5.72
CA GLN A 244 7.64 -28.22 6.16
C GLN A 244 7.08 -26.80 6.16
N THR A 245 6.31 -26.42 5.13
CA THR A 245 5.77 -25.05 5.03
C THR A 245 4.41 -24.88 5.69
N GLN A 246 3.62 -25.96 5.80
CA GLN A 246 2.23 -25.94 6.28
C GLN A 246 1.36 -24.89 5.56
N GLY A 247 1.67 -24.59 4.29
CA GLY A 247 0.96 -23.58 3.51
C GLY A 247 1.40 -22.13 3.77
N GLN A 248 2.38 -21.88 4.64
CA GLN A 248 2.91 -20.55 4.93
C GLN A 248 4.15 -20.29 4.07
N LEU A 249 4.04 -19.37 3.12
CA LEU A 249 5.12 -18.99 2.21
C LEU A 249 5.51 -17.55 2.47
N GLN A 250 6.74 -17.32 2.87
CA GLN A 250 7.22 -16.02 3.32
C GLN A 250 8.26 -15.44 2.39
N GLU A 251 8.24 -14.12 2.28
CA GLU A 251 9.14 -13.33 1.46
C GLU A 251 9.20 -13.72 -0.01
N ALA A 252 10.00 -12.97 -0.78
CA ALA A 252 10.05 -13.14 -2.21
C ALA A 252 10.48 -14.55 -2.65
N GLU A 253 11.34 -15.21 -1.86
CA GLU A 253 11.81 -16.56 -2.15
C GLU A 253 10.70 -17.61 -2.01
N GLY A 254 9.98 -17.60 -0.87
CA GLY A 254 8.90 -18.54 -0.60
C GLY A 254 7.64 -18.25 -1.40
N MET A 255 7.28 -16.97 -1.55
CA MET A 255 6.07 -16.53 -2.26
C MET A 255 6.20 -16.67 -3.79
N GLY A 256 7.42 -16.54 -4.32
CA GLY A 256 7.69 -16.49 -5.76
C GLY A 256 7.07 -17.63 -6.57
N PRO A 257 7.32 -18.91 -6.22
CA PRO A 257 6.72 -20.05 -6.91
C PRO A 257 5.18 -20.01 -6.90
N ALA A 258 4.58 -19.62 -5.77
CA ALA A 258 3.14 -19.57 -5.63
C ALA A 258 2.51 -18.47 -6.50
N LEU A 259 3.03 -17.26 -6.44
CA LEU A 259 2.53 -16.13 -7.23
C LEU A 259 2.64 -16.41 -8.74
N LYS A 260 3.76 -16.99 -9.19
CA LYS A 260 3.96 -17.38 -10.60
C LYS A 260 3.07 -18.55 -11.04
N THR A 261 2.41 -19.22 -10.10
CA THR A 261 1.46 -20.30 -10.38
C THR A 261 0.06 -19.76 -10.68
N ILE A 262 -0.28 -18.54 -10.22
CA ILE A 262 -1.55 -17.88 -10.49
C ILE A 262 -1.85 -17.90 -12.01
N PRO A 263 -3.08 -18.26 -12.41
CA PRO A 263 -3.52 -18.21 -13.80
C PRO A 263 -3.25 -16.86 -14.48
N LYS A 264 -2.72 -16.90 -15.71
CA LYS A 264 -2.28 -15.69 -16.43
C LYS A 264 -3.42 -14.73 -16.78
N ASN A 265 -4.61 -15.27 -17.03
CA ASN A 265 -5.86 -14.50 -17.20
C ASN A 265 -6.15 -13.66 -15.96
N GLN A 266 -6.08 -14.24 -14.75
CA GLN A 266 -6.30 -13.50 -13.50
C GLN A 266 -5.26 -12.39 -13.28
N LEU A 267 -3.99 -12.64 -13.62
CA LEU A 267 -2.94 -11.60 -13.57
C LEU A 267 -3.19 -10.45 -14.56
N ALA A 268 -3.65 -10.76 -15.77
CA ALA A 268 -3.99 -9.75 -16.77
C ALA A 268 -5.20 -8.90 -16.35
N GLU A 269 -6.20 -9.52 -15.69
CA GLU A 269 -7.37 -8.80 -15.18
C GLU A 269 -7.02 -7.77 -14.09
N MET A 270 -5.98 -8.00 -13.27
CA MET A 270 -5.50 -6.99 -12.30
C MET A 270 -5.19 -5.66 -12.99
N LEU A 271 -4.48 -5.69 -14.12
CA LEU A 271 -4.15 -4.49 -14.87
C LEU A 271 -5.39 -3.91 -15.57
N LYS A 272 -6.16 -4.76 -16.26
CA LYS A 272 -7.33 -4.33 -17.05
C LYS A 272 -8.37 -3.61 -16.20
N GLN A 273 -8.58 -4.05 -14.96
CA GLN A 273 -9.58 -3.47 -14.07
C GLN A 273 -9.03 -2.32 -13.21
N SER A 274 -7.71 -2.16 -13.14
CA SER A 274 -7.05 -1.11 -12.33
C SER A 274 -7.58 0.30 -12.60
N PHE A 275 -7.95 0.63 -13.85
CA PHE A 275 -8.51 1.94 -14.20
C PHE A 275 -9.86 2.20 -13.52
N SER A 276 -10.75 1.21 -13.51
CA SER A 276 -12.01 1.29 -12.77
C SER A 276 -11.75 1.46 -11.27
N HIS A 277 -10.77 0.72 -10.74
CA HIS A 277 -10.40 0.78 -9.32
C HIS A 277 -9.77 2.11 -8.91
N PHE A 278 -8.93 2.73 -9.76
CA PHE A 278 -8.49 4.12 -9.55
C PHE A 278 -9.69 5.08 -9.50
N GLY A 279 -10.64 4.91 -10.42
CA GLY A 279 -11.88 5.68 -10.45
C GLY A 279 -12.70 5.57 -9.16
N ALA A 280 -12.80 4.36 -8.61
CA ALA A 280 -13.48 4.07 -7.34
C ALA A 280 -12.71 4.63 -6.14
N LEU A 281 -11.40 4.41 -6.06
CA LEU A 281 -10.52 4.92 -5.01
C LEU A 281 -10.59 6.44 -4.91
N PHE A 282 -10.43 7.15 -6.02
CA PHE A 282 -10.48 8.61 -6.05
C PHE A 282 -11.88 9.17 -5.80
N LYS A 283 -12.93 8.42 -6.16
CA LYS A 283 -14.31 8.77 -5.78
C LYS A 283 -14.49 8.68 -4.27
N LYS A 284 -14.06 7.57 -3.65
CA LYS A 284 -14.16 7.35 -2.19
C LYS A 284 -13.34 8.39 -1.42
N ALA A 285 -12.15 8.75 -1.90
CA ALA A 285 -11.33 9.82 -1.32
C ALA A 285 -12.11 11.16 -1.28
N ASN A 286 -12.66 11.59 -2.42
CA ASN A 286 -13.43 12.82 -2.49
C ASN A 286 -14.71 12.81 -1.64
N GLU A 287 -15.42 11.67 -1.58
CA GLU A 287 -16.60 11.51 -0.70
C GLU A 287 -16.25 11.71 0.77
N ARG A 288 -14.99 11.43 1.16
CA ARG A 288 -14.45 11.65 2.49
C ARG A 288 -13.79 13.03 2.66
N GLY A 289 -13.91 13.92 1.68
CA GLY A 289 -13.30 15.24 1.70
C GLY A 289 -11.79 15.26 1.43
N ILE A 290 -11.21 14.12 1.03
CA ILE A 290 -9.78 14.01 0.70
C ILE A 290 -9.56 14.49 -0.73
N THR A 291 -8.78 15.55 -0.87
CA THR A 291 -8.47 16.17 -2.18
C THR A 291 -7.03 15.92 -2.62
N MET A 292 -6.21 15.31 -1.75
CA MET A 292 -4.84 14.94 -2.03
C MET A 292 -4.52 13.58 -1.40
N LEU A 293 -3.94 12.70 -2.19
CA LEU A 293 -3.38 11.42 -1.77
C LEU A 293 -1.87 11.49 -1.87
N TYR A 294 -1.16 10.95 -0.88
CA TYR A 294 0.29 10.88 -0.88
C TYR A 294 0.73 9.42 -0.96
N ASP A 295 1.29 9.01 -2.10
CA ASP A 295 1.77 7.64 -2.30
C ASP A 295 3.09 7.40 -1.56
N ALA A 296 3.15 6.38 -0.72
CA ALA A 296 4.28 6.13 0.17
C ALA A 296 5.37 5.21 -0.42
N GLY A 297 5.34 4.88 -1.72
CA GLY A 297 6.34 4.00 -2.33
C GLY A 297 6.28 3.90 -3.85
N MET A 298 6.11 5.03 -4.53
CA MET A 298 5.87 5.07 -5.97
C MET A 298 7.16 4.86 -6.78
N ASN A 299 7.29 3.72 -7.45
CA ASN A 299 8.34 3.50 -8.45
C ASN A 299 7.90 3.93 -9.87
N SER A 300 8.82 3.88 -10.84
CA SER A 300 8.59 4.33 -12.22
C SER A 300 7.47 3.56 -12.95
N HIS A 301 7.31 2.26 -12.69
CA HIS A 301 6.27 1.45 -13.32
C HIS A 301 4.88 1.76 -12.76
N LEU A 302 4.78 1.93 -11.44
CA LEU A 302 3.53 2.34 -10.79
C LEU A 302 3.14 3.74 -11.27
N LYS A 303 4.09 4.67 -11.33
CA LYS A 303 3.87 6.01 -11.85
C LYS A 303 3.36 5.99 -13.29
N LEU A 304 4.00 5.22 -14.17
CA LEU A 304 3.60 5.10 -15.57
C LEU A 304 2.14 4.63 -15.73
N LEU A 305 1.72 3.64 -14.95
CA LEU A 305 0.34 3.16 -14.96
C LEU A 305 -0.65 4.24 -14.48
N LEU A 306 -0.31 4.94 -13.39
CA LEU A 306 -1.16 6.01 -12.87
C LEU A 306 -1.23 7.21 -13.82
N GLU A 307 -0.15 7.55 -14.51
CA GLU A 307 -0.13 8.58 -15.56
C GLU A 307 -1.03 8.22 -16.74
N ALA A 308 -1.03 6.95 -17.17
CA ALA A 308 -1.93 6.48 -18.22
C ALA A 308 -3.42 6.57 -17.82
N TYR A 309 -3.74 6.36 -16.54
CA TYR A 309 -5.07 6.63 -16.03
C TYR A 309 -5.39 8.13 -16.04
N MET A 310 -4.48 8.97 -15.54
CA MET A 310 -4.68 10.42 -15.43
C MET A 310 -4.73 11.15 -16.77
N SER A 311 -4.09 10.63 -17.82
CA SER A 311 -4.16 11.17 -19.17
C SER A 311 -5.54 11.02 -19.81
N THR A 312 -6.31 10.02 -19.37
CA THR A 312 -7.63 9.69 -19.92
C THR A 312 -8.80 10.07 -19.04
N HIS A 313 -8.56 10.44 -17.77
CA HIS A 313 -9.59 10.71 -16.79
C HIS A 313 -9.54 12.13 -16.25
N ARG A 314 -10.72 12.64 -15.86
CA ARG A 314 -10.80 13.91 -15.12
C ARG A 314 -10.08 13.81 -13.79
N ARG A 315 -9.40 14.90 -13.43
CA ARG A 315 -8.62 14.94 -12.20
C ARG A 315 -9.56 15.04 -11.01
N LYS A 316 -9.57 13.99 -10.17
CA LYS A 316 -10.39 13.93 -8.96
C LYS A 316 -9.61 14.33 -7.71
N VAL A 317 -8.32 14.04 -7.65
CA VAL A 317 -7.44 14.28 -6.51
C VAL A 317 -6.07 14.74 -7.01
N ARG A 318 -5.30 15.41 -6.15
CA ARG A 318 -3.87 15.66 -6.33
C ARG A 318 -3.08 14.46 -5.84
N VAL A 319 -1.94 14.16 -6.45
CA VAL A 319 -1.07 13.06 -6.02
C VAL A 319 0.35 13.58 -5.74
N GLY A 320 0.76 13.46 -4.48
CA GLY A 320 2.16 13.50 -4.07
C GLY A 320 2.71 12.08 -3.95
N ALA A 321 4.02 11.92 -4.02
CA ALA A 321 4.65 10.60 -3.92
C ALA A 321 6.01 10.63 -3.22
N ALA A 322 6.32 9.56 -2.49
CA ALA A 322 7.66 9.25 -2.01
C ALA A 322 8.27 8.12 -2.83
N MET A 323 9.58 8.18 -3.04
CA MET A 323 10.36 7.09 -3.63
C MET A 323 11.01 6.25 -2.54
N ILE A 324 10.86 4.92 -2.58
CA ILE A 324 11.54 4.03 -1.64
C ILE A 324 13.05 4.17 -1.83
N CYS A 325 13.77 4.40 -0.73
CA CYS A 325 15.21 4.56 -0.73
C CYS A 325 15.88 3.71 0.34
N ASP A 326 16.99 3.07 -0.06
CA ASP A 326 17.88 2.28 0.78
C ASP A 326 19.34 2.42 0.28
N ASP A 327 20.26 1.67 0.88
CA ASP A 327 21.68 1.70 0.54
C ASP A 327 21.98 1.33 -0.92
N SER A 328 21.09 0.57 -1.58
CA SER A 328 21.29 0.10 -2.95
C SER A 328 20.99 1.17 -3.99
N ASN A 329 20.12 2.15 -3.68
CA ASN A 329 19.64 3.14 -4.64
C ASN A 329 19.87 4.61 -4.22
N ILE A 330 20.39 4.85 -3.01
CA ILE A 330 20.72 6.21 -2.55
C ILE A 330 21.71 6.94 -3.48
N GLY A 331 22.56 6.19 -4.17
CA GLY A 331 23.51 6.71 -5.15
C GLY A 331 22.86 7.41 -6.34
N ASP A 332 21.65 6.99 -6.70
CA ASP A 332 20.90 7.46 -7.88
C ASP A 332 20.08 8.72 -7.61
N LEU A 333 19.90 9.08 -6.33
CA LEU A 333 19.12 10.25 -5.93
C LEU A 333 19.76 11.54 -6.45
N GLN A 334 18.94 12.33 -7.13
CA GLN A 334 19.25 13.69 -7.56
C GLN A 334 18.80 14.70 -6.50
N PRO A 335 19.43 15.88 -6.44
CA PRO A 335 18.96 16.97 -5.59
C PRO A 335 17.49 17.29 -5.86
N TYR A 336 16.72 17.53 -4.79
CA TYR A 336 15.30 17.79 -4.94
C TYR A 336 15.07 19.12 -5.66
N GLN A 337 14.23 19.09 -6.69
CA GLN A 337 13.77 20.29 -7.38
C GLN A 337 12.26 20.41 -7.23
N GLN A 338 11.83 21.46 -6.52
CA GLN A 338 10.41 21.75 -6.40
C GLN A 338 9.81 22.03 -7.79
N PRO A 339 8.70 21.36 -8.16
CA PRO A 339 7.97 21.68 -9.37
C PRO A 339 7.55 23.16 -9.38
N GLN A 340 7.93 23.89 -10.43
CA GLN A 340 7.53 25.30 -10.62
C GLN A 340 6.10 25.42 -11.13
N GLU A 341 5.61 24.37 -11.78
CA GLU A 341 4.25 24.25 -12.31
C GLU A 341 3.55 23.05 -11.70
N TYR A 342 2.22 23.07 -11.77
CA TYR A 342 1.40 21.96 -11.32
C TYR A 342 1.74 20.67 -12.10
N LYS A 343 1.94 19.58 -11.37
CA LYS A 343 2.06 18.23 -11.94
C LYS A 343 0.95 17.33 -11.39
N ASP A 344 0.42 16.47 -12.25
CA ASP A 344 -0.57 15.46 -11.86
C ASP A 344 -0.04 14.52 -10.76
N ILE A 345 1.25 14.18 -10.88
CA ILE A 345 2.02 13.43 -9.90
C ILE A 345 3.34 14.16 -9.69
N TYR A 346 3.70 14.41 -8.44
CA TYR A 346 5.02 14.91 -8.10
C TYR A 346 5.67 14.06 -7.01
N TYR A 347 6.98 13.88 -7.10
CA TYR A 347 7.77 13.35 -6.00
C TYR A 347 8.15 14.50 -5.07
N GLY A 348 7.86 14.38 -3.78
CA GLY A 348 8.23 15.38 -2.78
C GLY A 348 9.17 14.86 -1.69
N HIS A 349 9.32 13.54 -1.57
CA HIS A 349 10.03 12.90 -0.46
C HIS A 349 10.68 11.59 -0.91
N VAL A 350 11.57 11.07 -0.07
CA VAL A 350 12.01 9.67 -0.09
C VAL A 350 11.36 8.93 1.08
N LYS A 351 11.15 7.63 0.92
CA LYS A 351 10.62 6.73 1.94
C LYS A 351 11.75 5.79 2.36
N VAL A 352 12.08 5.82 3.64
CA VAL A 352 12.98 4.87 4.30
C VAL A 352 12.12 3.94 5.17
N VAL A 353 12.45 2.66 5.22
CA VAL A 353 11.73 1.66 6.00
C VAL A 353 12.69 1.06 7.03
N SER A 354 12.57 1.49 8.28
CA SER A 354 13.45 1.11 9.40
C SER A 354 13.34 -0.36 9.77
N ASP A 355 12.14 -0.90 9.77
CA ASP A 355 11.79 -2.22 10.31
C ASP A 355 10.56 -2.78 9.59
N GLY A 356 10.07 -3.93 10.03
CA GLY A 356 8.95 -4.63 9.42
C GLY A 356 7.59 -4.25 9.99
N SER A 357 6.80 -5.26 10.31
CA SER A 357 5.42 -5.10 10.79
C SER A 357 5.11 -6.02 11.96
N ASN A 358 4.25 -5.58 12.87
CA ASN A 358 3.97 -6.32 14.11
C ASN A 358 3.24 -7.64 13.84
N GLN A 359 2.36 -7.67 12.83
CA GLN A 359 1.65 -8.88 12.42
C GLN A 359 2.58 -9.96 11.86
N GLY A 360 3.70 -9.55 11.26
CA GLY A 360 4.75 -10.45 10.80
C GLY A 360 5.82 -10.73 11.86
N LEU A 361 5.68 -10.18 13.07
CA LEU A 361 6.69 -10.19 14.14
C LEU A 361 8.04 -9.61 13.72
N THR A 362 8.06 -8.73 12.71
CA THR A 362 9.27 -8.10 12.18
C THR A 362 9.38 -6.61 12.52
N GLY A 363 8.33 -6.01 13.07
CA GLY A 363 8.42 -4.66 13.65
C GLY A 363 9.38 -4.68 14.84
N TYR A 364 10.28 -3.71 14.92
CA TYR A 364 11.37 -3.72 15.88
C TYR A 364 10.92 -3.11 17.21
N GLN A 365 10.90 -3.91 18.28
CA GLN A 365 10.29 -3.58 19.56
C GLN A 365 11.34 -3.35 20.65
N SER A 366 11.07 -2.42 21.58
CA SER A 366 11.92 -2.23 22.78
C SER A 366 11.90 -3.42 23.74
N ASP A 367 10.77 -4.14 23.77
CA ASP A 367 10.53 -5.33 24.58
C ASP A 367 10.21 -6.51 23.67
N LYS A 368 10.51 -7.73 24.11
CA LYS A 368 10.21 -8.92 23.31
C LYS A 368 8.72 -9.11 23.05
N TYR A 369 8.40 -9.72 21.91
CA TYR A 369 7.02 -10.10 21.58
C TYR A 369 6.45 -11.08 22.62
N ILE A 370 5.38 -10.66 23.30
CA ILE A 370 4.71 -11.48 24.33
C ILE A 370 4.07 -12.76 23.80
N CYS A 371 3.76 -12.79 22.50
CA CYS A 371 3.12 -13.92 21.82
C CYS A 371 4.12 -14.97 21.30
N VAL A 372 5.43 -14.70 21.42
CA VAL A 372 6.50 -15.65 21.09
C VAL A 372 6.92 -16.36 22.37
N THR A 373 6.75 -17.68 22.41
CA THR A 373 7.10 -18.50 23.58
C THR A 373 8.40 -19.25 23.33
N GLY A 374 9.24 -19.37 24.37
CA GLY A 374 10.48 -20.16 24.32
C GLY A 374 11.67 -19.49 23.62
N LYS A 375 11.52 -18.26 23.13
CA LYS A 375 12.61 -17.47 22.53
C LYS A 375 12.41 -15.99 22.81
N ASP A 376 13.50 -15.25 22.94
CA ASP A 376 13.47 -13.80 22.89
C ASP A 376 13.44 -13.34 21.42
N ASP A 377 12.43 -12.55 21.07
CA ASP A 377 12.25 -12.00 19.73
C ASP A 377 11.83 -10.53 19.84
N TYR A 378 12.68 -9.65 19.33
CA TYR A 378 12.49 -8.21 19.30
C TYR A 378 12.11 -7.68 17.92
N GLY A 379 11.89 -8.56 16.93
CA GLY A 379 11.68 -8.20 15.54
C GLY A 379 12.98 -7.93 14.78
N ILE A 380 12.88 -7.22 13.65
CA ILE A 380 13.99 -7.05 12.71
C ILE A 380 14.19 -5.58 12.40
N TYR A 381 15.42 -5.13 12.55
CA TYR A 381 15.83 -3.81 12.07
C TYR A 381 16.52 -3.95 10.71
N ASN A 382 16.10 -3.15 9.72
CA ASN A 382 16.61 -3.21 8.34
C ASN A 382 17.99 -2.56 8.17
N TYR A 383 18.45 -1.79 9.15
CA TYR A 383 19.75 -1.13 9.17
C TYR A 383 20.58 -1.55 10.40
N PRO A 384 20.82 -2.85 10.59
CA PRO A 384 21.52 -3.33 11.77
C PRO A 384 23.01 -2.97 11.71
N ASP A 385 23.63 -2.78 12.87
CA ASP A 385 25.09 -2.74 12.97
C ASP A 385 25.65 -4.17 12.84
N ASP A 386 26.93 -4.29 12.46
CA ASP A 386 27.56 -5.58 12.11
C ASP A 386 27.43 -6.65 13.21
N ASP A 387 27.38 -6.24 14.47
CA ASP A 387 27.21 -7.15 15.61
C ASP A 387 25.80 -7.73 15.72
N TYR A 388 24.79 -7.19 15.05
CA TYR A 388 23.42 -7.72 15.00
C TYR A 388 23.18 -8.68 13.83
N VAL A 389 24.23 -9.05 13.09
CA VAL A 389 24.15 -9.91 11.91
C VAL A 389 25.08 -11.11 12.06
N ASP A 390 24.59 -12.31 11.75
CA ASP A 390 25.40 -13.52 11.58
C ASP A 390 25.19 -14.09 10.17
N ASN A 391 26.26 -14.18 9.38
CA ASN A 391 26.24 -14.66 7.98
C ASN A 391 25.14 -14.02 7.12
N GLY A 392 24.90 -12.71 7.30
CA GLY A 392 23.87 -11.97 6.56
C GLY A 392 22.44 -12.13 7.10
N THR A 393 22.27 -12.80 8.24
CA THR A 393 20.98 -12.98 8.94
C THR A 393 20.92 -12.12 10.19
N PHE A 394 19.84 -11.36 10.39
CA PHE A 394 19.64 -10.55 11.59
C PHE A 394 19.38 -11.42 12.83
N LEU A 395 20.02 -11.08 13.94
CA LEU A 395 19.86 -11.74 15.24
C LEU A 395 18.69 -11.14 16.03
N SER A 396 17.49 -11.71 15.87
CA SER A 396 16.24 -11.23 16.50
C SER A 396 16.23 -11.32 18.04
N ASP A 397 17.16 -12.06 18.64
CA ASP A 397 17.30 -12.30 20.08
C ASP A 397 18.15 -11.25 20.79
N LYS A 398 18.82 -10.36 20.03
CA LYS A 398 19.56 -9.24 20.60
C LYS A 398 18.64 -8.09 20.97
N GLN A 399 18.81 -7.62 22.21
CA GLN A 399 18.08 -6.45 22.70
C GLN A 399 18.40 -5.22 21.84
N PRO A 400 17.40 -4.37 21.55
CA PRO A 400 17.63 -3.20 20.73
C PRO A 400 18.67 -2.23 21.30
N PRO A 401 19.46 -1.59 20.42
CA PRO A 401 20.34 -0.53 20.86
C PRO A 401 19.51 0.67 21.35
N VAL A 402 19.99 1.33 22.41
CA VAL A 402 19.34 2.50 23.01
C VAL A 402 19.33 3.70 22.05
N ASN A 403 20.28 3.74 21.12
CA ASN A 403 20.38 4.75 20.08
C ASN A 403 20.09 4.12 18.71
N ALA A 404 19.70 4.95 17.73
CA ALA A 404 19.59 4.50 16.34
C ALA A 404 20.94 3.91 15.86
N PRO A 405 20.95 2.74 15.20
CA PRO A 405 22.17 2.13 14.68
C PRO A 405 22.99 3.05 13.79
N ASP A 406 24.31 2.87 13.78
CA ASP A 406 25.25 3.69 13.01
C ASP A 406 24.95 3.59 11.50
N ALA A 407 24.56 2.41 11.03
CA ALA A 407 24.11 2.19 9.66
C ALA A 407 22.94 3.12 9.26
N TYR A 408 21.93 3.27 10.14
CA TYR A 408 20.80 4.17 9.90
C TYR A 408 21.21 5.63 9.94
N GLN A 409 22.02 6.03 10.93
CA GLN A 409 22.52 7.42 11.02
C GLN A 409 23.32 7.82 9.78
N LYS A 410 24.13 6.89 9.25
CA LYS A 410 24.89 7.07 8.00
C LYS A 410 23.96 7.29 6.81
N LEU A 411 22.89 6.48 6.66
CA LEU A 411 21.90 6.64 5.61
C LEU A 411 21.24 8.03 5.67
N ILE A 412 20.74 8.43 6.83
CA ILE A 412 20.08 9.73 7.02
C ILE A 412 21.02 10.89 6.69
N LYS A 413 22.28 10.80 7.09
CA LYS A 413 23.30 11.81 6.75
C LYS A 413 23.51 11.91 5.23
N GLN A 414 23.63 10.77 4.53
CA GLN A 414 23.80 10.74 3.08
C GLN A 414 22.58 11.32 2.34
N LEU A 415 21.36 10.99 2.81
CA LEU A 415 20.12 11.55 2.28
C LEU A 415 20.08 13.07 2.43
N SER A 416 20.43 13.58 3.61
CA SER A 416 20.47 15.02 3.88
C SER A 416 21.45 15.75 2.96
N THR A 417 22.64 15.20 2.72
CA THR A 417 23.62 15.81 1.80
C THR A 417 23.07 15.84 0.38
N ARG A 418 22.55 14.72 -0.13
CA ARG A 418 22.11 14.60 -1.52
C ARG A 418 20.87 15.42 -1.84
N MET A 419 19.86 15.41 -0.97
CA MET A 419 18.61 16.12 -1.23
C MET A 419 18.76 17.64 -1.16
N ASN A 420 19.66 18.14 -0.32
CA ASN A 420 19.90 19.58 -0.14
C ASN A 420 20.89 20.17 -1.16
N GLY A 421 21.51 19.33 -2.01
CA GLY A 421 22.47 19.80 -3.03
C GLY A 421 23.74 20.42 -2.45
N LEU A 422 24.14 20.04 -1.24
CA LEU A 422 25.38 20.50 -0.58
C LEU A 422 26.56 19.57 -0.86
#